data_AF-A0A9D4V2V7-F1
#
_entry.id   AF-A0A9D4V2V7-F1
#
_cell.length_a   1.000
_cell.length_b   1.000
_cell.length_c   1.000
_cell.angle_alpha   90.00
_cell.angle_beta   90.00
_cell.angle_gamma   90.00
#
_symmetry.space_group_name_H-M   'P 1'
#
loop_
_entity.id
_entity.type
_entity.pdbx_description
1 polymer ?
#
loop_
_entity_poly.entity_id
_entity_poly.type
_entity_poly.pdbx_seq_one_letter_code
_entity_poly.pdbx_strand_id
1 'polypeptide(L)'
;METDAVFGMEDMRQRLKMSMEVRKDEIEGRYRRQRKELKALQQEIHWMSLKKKRLYLHCEKLQAKYEALLRRTKFEPGDKRSPQLFIAKATREREAMQQEGYHLEQRVQEVQQEIQALEAAVEDVKEANELLRHSHRSPKMKGLADEQLQLKTELEQALQMLHERQRLEQSLLNDVTGLESSLQNLQSENSTVMECLKLLEEQVDIACKEAEEQNLKYKRAKAQLCRLAKEIKNSHGDELEKINKEMELAEFGETASDALYKLKTLASEFPDYGKIIEDGIVQAGITVPYAASSVRSGRSSVASMSSRPSSRSLMPRRALSSSGSARSSRSGSVLNLEFNSEGS
;
A
#
# COMPACT_ATOMS: atom_id res chain seq x y z
N MET A 1 99.73 -84.62 136.35
CA MET A 1 98.26 -84.60 136.54
C MET A 1 97.65 -83.24 136.17
N GLU A 2 98.29 -82.10 136.46
CA GLU A 2 97.75 -80.77 136.11
C GLU A 2 97.86 -80.39 134.62
N THR A 3 98.86 -80.92 133.91
CA THR A 3 99.09 -80.65 132.47
C THR A 3 97.99 -81.22 131.56
N ASP A 4 97.42 -82.38 131.91
CA ASP A 4 96.36 -83.02 131.11
C ASP A 4 95.00 -82.28 131.22
N ALA A 5 94.71 -81.66 132.37
CA ALA A 5 93.47 -80.91 132.58
C ALA A 5 93.46 -79.59 131.80
N VAL A 6 94.61 -78.88 131.75
CA VAL A 6 94.76 -77.66 130.96
C VAL A 6 94.68 -77.97 129.46
N PHE A 7 95.33 -79.06 129.01
CA PHE A 7 95.26 -79.51 127.63
C PHE A 7 93.81 -79.85 127.20
N GLY A 8 93.05 -80.55 128.06
CA GLY A 8 91.63 -80.85 127.80
C GLY A 8 90.73 -79.61 127.71
N MET A 9 90.99 -78.59 128.54
CA MET A 9 90.26 -77.30 128.50
C MET A 9 90.60 -76.49 127.26
N GLU A 10 91.87 -76.49 126.82
CA GLU A 10 92.29 -75.87 125.57
C GLU A 10 91.66 -76.55 124.34
N ASP A 11 91.65 -77.88 124.31
CA ASP A 11 90.98 -78.67 123.27
C ASP A 11 89.48 -78.37 123.21
N MET A 12 88.79 -78.32 124.35
CA MET A 12 87.37 -77.98 124.40
C MET A 12 87.12 -76.54 123.93
N ARG A 13 87.96 -75.58 124.32
CA ARG A 13 87.88 -74.18 123.86
C ARG A 13 88.07 -74.09 122.34
N GLN A 14 89.05 -74.82 121.79
CA GLN A 14 89.28 -74.86 120.35
C GLN A 14 88.09 -75.49 119.62
N ARG A 15 87.56 -76.62 120.10
CA ARG A 15 86.36 -77.26 119.51
C ARG A 15 85.14 -76.35 119.54
N LEU A 16 84.90 -75.64 120.65
CA LEU A 16 83.79 -74.69 120.74
C LEU A 16 83.99 -73.51 119.78
N LYS A 17 85.20 -72.97 119.68
CA LYS A 17 85.53 -71.89 118.74
C LYS A 17 85.28 -72.32 117.30
N MET A 18 85.75 -73.51 116.91
CA MET A 18 85.51 -74.08 115.59
C MET A 18 84.02 -74.34 115.33
N SER A 19 83.27 -74.87 116.31
CA SER A 19 81.83 -75.09 116.19
C SER A 19 81.05 -73.78 116.04
N MET A 20 81.44 -72.74 116.78
CA MET A 20 80.85 -71.40 116.68
C MET A 20 81.16 -70.75 115.33
N GLU A 21 82.38 -70.93 114.81
CA GLU A 21 82.78 -70.43 113.49
C GLU A 21 82.02 -71.12 112.36
N VAL A 22 81.93 -72.46 112.39
CA VAL A 22 81.10 -73.24 111.45
C VAL A 22 79.63 -72.83 111.51
N ARG A 23 79.08 -72.60 112.71
CA ARG A 23 77.69 -72.18 112.87
C ARG A 23 77.46 -70.74 112.38
N LYS A 24 78.43 -69.85 112.57
CA LYS A 24 78.41 -68.50 112.01
C LYS A 24 78.43 -68.54 110.48
N ASP A 25 79.32 -69.33 109.89
CA ASP A 25 79.40 -69.51 108.44
C ASP A 25 78.12 -70.14 107.86
N GLU A 26 77.51 -71.08 108.58
CA GLU A 26 76.22 -71.68 108.19
C GLU A 26 75.10 -70.63 108.22
N ILE A 27 75.00 -69.83 109.28
CA ILE A 27 74.01 -68.75 109.39
C ILE A 27 74.23 -67.71 108.30
N GLU A 28 75.47 -67.29 108.06
CA GLU A 28 75.81 -66.38 106.96
C GLU A 28 75.48 -66.99 105.60
N GLY A 29 75.73 -68.29 105.40
CA GLY A 29 75.37 -69.02 104.19
C GLY A 29 73.85 -69.04 103.97
N ARG A 30 73.07 -69.33 105.02
CA ARG A 30 71.60 -69.29 104.99
C ARG A 30 71.09 -67.89 104.72
N TYR A 31 71.64 -66.86 105.38
CA TYR A 31 71.28 -65.46 105.16
C TYR A 31 71.58 -65.00 103.73
N ARG A 32 72.77 -65.35 103.19
CA ARG A 32 73.13 -65.05 101.79
C ARG A 32 72.20 -65.75 100.81
N ARG A 33 71.79 -67.00 101.09
CA ARG A 33 70.81 -67.74 100.27
C ARG A 33 69.44 -67.07 100.28
N GLN A 34 68.89 -66.79 101.46
CA GLN A 34 67.60 -66.09 101.61
C GLN A 34 67.61 -64.72 100.94
N ARG A 35 68.72 -63.97 101.04
CA ARG A 35 68.86 -62.68 100.34
C ARG A 35 68.88 -62.84 98.82
N LYS A 36 69.46 -63.91 98.29
CA LYS A 36 69.41 -64.22 96.84
C LYS A 36 67.99 -64.61 96.41
N GLU A 37 67.30 -65.45 97.18
CA GLU A 37 65.92 -65.86 96.92
C GLU A 37 64.97 -64.64 96.94
N LEU A 38 65.07 -63.77 97.94
CA LEU A 38 64.28 -62.54 98.01
C LEU A 38 64.52 -61.62 96.80
N LYS A 39 65.78 -61.48 96.37
CA LYS A 39 66.10 -60.70 95.16
C LYS A 39 65.52 -61.34 93.89
N ALA A 40 65.56 -62.67 93.77
CA ALA A 40 64.98 -63.38 92.64
C ALA A 40 63.45 -63.19 92.60
N LEU A 41 62.76 -63.37 93.74
CA LEU A 41 61.31 -63.15 93.84
C LEU A 41 60.93 -61.69 93.53
N GLN A 42 61.71 -60.71 93.99
CA GLN A 42 61.48 -59.30 93.66
C GLN A 42 61.62 -59.03 92.16
N GLN A 43 62.59 -59.65 91.49
CA GLN A 43 62.76 -59.56 90.05
C GLN A 43 61.60 -60.24 89.29
N GLU A 44 61.12 -61.40 89.77
CA GLU A 44 59.97 -62.09 89.20
C GLU A 44 58.68 -61.28 89.34
N ILE A 45 58.41 -60.70 90.51
CA ILE A 45 57.26 -59.82 90.75
C ILE A 45 57.32 -58.61 89.81
N HIS A 46 58.49 -57.99 89.68
CA HIS A 46 58.69 -56.87 88.78
C HIS A 46 58.42 -57.29 87.32
N TRP A 47 59.00 -58.42 86.88
CA TRP A 47 58.81 -58.96 85.54
C TRP A 47 57.33 -59.27 85.24
N MET A 48 56.63 -59.94 86.17
CA MET A 48 55.20 -60.22 86.06
C MET A 48 54.37 -58.94 85.98
N SER A 49 54.72 -57.92 86.76
CA SER A 49 54.05 -56.62 86.74
C SER A 49 54.22 -55.91 85.40
N LEU A 50 55.43 -55.95 84.81
CA LEU A 50 55.67 -55.43 83.46
C LEU A 50 54.88 -56.20 82.40
N LYS A 51 54.85 -57.53 82.49
CA LYS A 51 54.08 -58.37 81.56
C LYS A 51 52.60 -58.05 81.62
N LYS A 52 52.03 -57.91 82.82
CA LYS A 52 50.63 -57.49 83.02
C LYS A 52 50.35 -56.13 82.40
N LYS A 53 51.18 -55.11 82.67
CA LYS A 53 51.02 -53.77 82.09
C LYS A 53 51.08 -53.80 80.56
N ARG A 54 52.00 -54.58 79.98
CA ARG A 54 52.11 -54.75 78.52
C ARG A 54 50.85 -55.35 77.91
N LEU A 55 50.31 -56.40 78.52
CA LEU A 55 49.08 -57.06 78.05
C LEU A 55 47.87 -56.11 78.16
N TYR A 56 47.76 -55.36 79.25
CA TYR A 56 46.69 -54.39 79.43
C TYR A 56 46.70 -53.31 78.32
N LEU A 57 47.86 -52.70 78.08
CA LEU A 57 48.04 -51.74 76.99
C LEU A 57 47.75 -52.35 75.61
N HIS A 58 48.02 -53.64 75.42
CA HIS A 58 47.70 -54.32 74.16
C HIS A 58 46.18 -54.47 73.98
N CYS A 59 45.46 -54.88 75.03
CA CYS A 59 44.00 -54.97 75.01
C CYS A 59 43.36 -53.60 74.76
N GLU A 60 43.82 -52.54 75.44
CA GLU A 60 43.32 -51.18 75.22
C GLU A 60 43.55 -50.71 73.78
N LYS A 61 44.73 -50.96 73.22
CA LYS A 61 45.01 -50.64 71.81
C LYS A 61 44.10 -51.41 70.86
N LEU A 62 43.82 -52.68 71.14
CA LEU A 62 42.95 -53.50 70.30
C LEU A 62 41.50 -53.03 70.37
N GLN A 63 41.04 -52.67 71.57
CA GLN A 63 39.71 -52.10 71.78
C GLN A 63 39.56 -50.75 71.08
N ALA A 64 40.53 -49.84 71.23
CA ALA A 64 40.50 -48.54 70.55
C ALA A 64 40.50 -48.69 69.03
N LYS A 65 41.27 -49.64 68.47
CA LYS A 65 41.23 -49.96 67.03
C LYS A 65 39.88 -50.47 66.59
N TYR A 66 39.26 -51.37 67.37
CA TYR A 66 37.93 -51.89 67.08
C TYR A 66 36.87 -50.78 67.07
N GLU A 67 36.88 -49.90 68.07
CA GLU A 67 35.96 -48.75 68.15
C GLU A 67 36.17 -47.75 67.01
N ALA A 68 37.42 -47.46 66.64
CA ALA A 68 37.72 -46.58 65.51
C ALA A 68 37.23 -47.17 64.18
N LEU A 69 37.41 -48.49 63.96
CA LEU A 69 36.86 -49.18 62.81
C LEU A 69 35.33 -49.10 62.78
N LEU A 70 34.68 -49.33 63.93
CA LEU A 70 33.23 -49.23 64.05
C LEU A 70 32.70 -47.83 63.70
N ARG A 71 33.38 -46.75 64.13
CA ARG A 71 32.96 -45.38 63.80
C ARG A 71 33.08 -45.05 62.31
N ARG A 72 34.07 -45.63 61.62
CA ARG A 72 34.29 -45.40 60.17
C ARG A 72 33.23 -46.10 59.33
N THR A 73 32.79 -47.28 59.75
CA THR A 73 31.70 -48.03 59.12
C THR A 73 30.37 -47.49 59.62
N LYS A 74 29.64 -46.75 58.78
CA LYS A 74 28.28 -46.29 59.10
C LYS A 74 27.35 -47.50 59.20
N PHE A 75 26.90 -47.84 60.41
CA PHE A 75 25.93 -48.90 60.65
C PHE A 75 24.56 -48.30 60.96
N GLU A 76 23.51 -48.87 60.37
CA GLU A 76 22.13 -48.60 60.77
C GLU A 76 21.83 -49.23 62.14
N PRO A 77 21.05 -48.57 63.01
CA PRO A 77 20.75 -49.07 64.35
C PRO A 77 19.77 -50.25 64.28
N GLY A 78 20.30 -51.48 64.23
CA GLY A 78 19.50 -52.70 64.27
C GLY A 78 20.12 -53.92 63.60
N ASP A 79 21.14 -53.72 62.75
CA ASP A 79 21.75 -54.82 62.00
C ASP A 79 22.70 -55.66 62.87
N LYS A 80 22.48 -56.98 62.84
CA LYS A 80 23.40 -57.95 63.45
C LYS A 80 24.75 -57.85 62.73
N ARG A 81 25.82 -57.66 63.49
CA ARG A 81 27.19 -57.43 63.00
C ARG A 81 27.86 -58.74 62.55
N SER A 82 27.30 -59.40 61.53
CA SER A 82 27.89 -60.59 60.92
C SER A 82 28.47 -60.27 59.54
N PRO A 83 29.74 -60.61 59.25
CA PRO A 83 30.34 -60.46 57.92
C PRO A 83 29.49 -61.05 56.78
N GLN A 84 28.73 -62.11 57.06
CA GLN A 84 27.85 -62.78 56.11
C GLN A 84 26.71 -61.88 55.62
N LEU A 85 26.17 -61.01 56.48
CA LEU A 85 25.08 -60.10 56.10
C LEU A 85 25.57 -59.00 55.14
N PHE A 86 26.81 -58.53 55.30
CA PHE A 86 27.41 -57.57 54.38
C PHE A 86 27.68 -58.19 53.02
N ILE A 87 28.17 -59.43 52.99
CA ILE A 87 28.34 -60.18 51.74
C ILE A 87 26.98 -60.35 51.08
N ALA A 88 25.96 -60.79 51.81
CA ALA A 88 24.61 -60.97 51.26
C ALA A 88 24.00 -59.65 50.76
N LYS A 89 24.18 -58.53 51.46
CA LYS A 89 23.69 -57.21 51.03
C LYS A 89 24.42 -56.75 49.77
N ALA A 90 25.75 -56.84 49.74
CA ALA A 90 26.54 -56.49 48.56
C ALA A 90 26.19 -57.38 47.35
N THR A 91 25.92 -58.66 47.56
CA THR A 91 25.45 -59.58 46.51
C THR A 91 24.08 -59.15 45.99
N ARG A 92 23.11 -58.84 46.86
CA ARG A 92 21.79 -58.35 46.43
C ARG A 92 21.85 -57.03 45.68
N GLU A 93 22.65 -56.08 46.16
CA GLU A 93 22.85 -54.80 45.47
C GLU A 93 23.47 -55.03 44.09
N ARG A 94 24.45 -55.94 43.97
CA ARG A 94 25.02 -56.32 42.68
C ARG A 94 24.01 -56.97 41.74
N GLU A 95 23.15 -57.87 42.25
CA GLU A 95 22.08 -58.50 41.47
C GLU A 95 21.05 -57.49 40.99
N ALA A 96 20.63 -56.55 41.85
CA ALA A 96 19.71 -55.47 41.47
C ALA A 96 20.30 -54.59 40.36
N MET A 97 21.57 -54.19 40.50
CA MET A 97 22.28 -53.42 39.48
C MET A 97 22.40 -54.19 38.15
N GLN A 98 22.57 -55.51 38.20
CA GLN A 98 22.59 -56.34 36.99
C GLN A 98 21.21 -56.41 36.34
N GLN A 99 20.14 -56.57 37.12
CA GLN A 99 18.77 -56.56 36.59
C GLN A 99 18.41 -55.22 35.94
N GLU A 100 18.76 -54.11 36.58
CA GLU A 100 18.60 -52.78 35.99
C GLU A 100 19.42 -52.63 34.70
N GLY A 101 20.65 -53.15 34.68
CA GLY A 101 21.49 -53.21 33.48
C GLY A 101 20.79 -53.98 32.35
N TYR A 102 20.26 -55.17 32.62
CA TYR A 102 19.52 -55.96 31.63
C TYR A 102 18.25 -55.25 31.13
N HIS A 103 17.49 -54.58 32.00
CA HIS A 103 16.32 -53.82 31.59
C HIS A 103 16.69 -52.63 30.69
N LEU A 104 17.78 -51.93 31.00
CA LEU A 104 18.29 -50.85 30.15
C LEU A 104 18.78 -51.38 28.81
N GLU A 105 19.49 -52.51 28.78
CA GLU A 105 19.92 -53.16 27.53
C GLU A 105 18.73 -53.57 26.65
N GLN A 106 17.68 -54.16 27.24
CA GLN A 106 16.44 -54.46 26.52
C GLN A 106 15.82 -53.19 25.94
N ARG A 107 15.75 -52.12 26.71
CA ARG A 107 15.18 -50.85 26.23
C ARG A 107 16.01 -50.24 25.10
N VAL A 108 17.34 -50.35 25.16
CA VAL A 108 18.22 -49.91 24.07
C VAL A 108 17.98 -50.75 22.81
N GLN A 109 17.79 -52.06 22.94
CA GLN A 109 17.48 -52.93 21.79
C GLN A 109 16.13 -52.58 21.16
N GLU A 110 15.08 -52.33 21.96
CA GLU A 110 13.78 -51.87 21.47
C GLU A 110 13.92 -50.58 20.65
N VAL A 111 14.61 -49.58 21.21
CA VAL A 111 14.83 -48.29 20.53
C VAL A 111 15.66 -48.45 19.26
N GLN A 112 16.65 -49.36 19.25
CA GLN A 112 17.42 -49.65 18.04
C GLN A 112 16.57 -50.27 16.94
N GLN A 113 15.64 -51.17 17.29
CA GLN A 113 14.70 -51.75 16.33
C GLN A 113 13.72 -50.69 15.80
N GLU A 114 13.24 -49.79 16.67
CA GLU A 114 12.41 -48.65 16.26
C GLU A 114 13.15 -47.71 15.30
N ILE A 115 14.42 -47.39 15.57
CA ILE A 115 15.24 -46.56 14.68
C ILE A 115 15.40 -47.24 13.32
N GLN A 116 15.72 -48.54 13.29
CA GLN A 116 15.84 -49.29 12.03
C GLN A 116 14.52 -49.31 11.23
N ALA A 117 13.38 -49.46 11.91
CA ALA A 117 12.07 -49.39 11.26
C ALA A 117 11.78 -47.99 10.70
N LEU A 118 12.16 -46.93 11.42
CA LEU A 118 12.02 -45.55 10.95
C LEU A 118 12.95 -45.24 9.78
N GLU A 119 14.17 -45.76 9.79
CA GLU A 119 15.12 -45.64 8.66
C GLU A 119 14.55 -46.28 7.40
N ALA A 120 14.02 -47.50 7.51
CA ALA A 120 13.35 -48.19 6.40
C ALA A 120 12.14 -47.38 5.88
N ALA A 121 11.29 -46.84 6.77
CA ALA A 121 10.16 -46.02 6.37
C ALA A 121 10.59 -44.72 5.64
N VAL A 122 11.72 -44.12 6.03
CA VAL A 122 12.28 -42.95 5.35
C VAL A 122 12.80 -43.32 3.96
N GLU A 123 13.42 -44.49 3.80
CA GLU A 123 13.83 -45.01 2.50
C GLU A 123 12.63 -45.22 1.57
N ASP A 124 11.56 -45.87 2.04
CA ASP A 124 10.31 -46.04 1.28
C ASP A 124 9.73 -44.70 0.80
N VAL A 125 9.73 -43.68 1.67
CA VAL A 125 9.25 -42.33 1.32
C VAL A 125 10.16 -41.66 0.29
N LYS A 126 11.49 -41.86 0.38
CA LYS A 126 12.42 -41.34 -0.63
C LYS A 126 12.17 -41.97 -1.99
N GLU A 127 12.03 -43.30 -2.04
CA GLU A 127 11.73 -44.02 -3.27
C GLU A 127 10.40 -43.57 -3.88
N ALA A 128 9.33 -43.44 -3.08
CA ALA A 128 8.04 -42.92 -3.53
C ALA A 128 8.16 -41.49 -4.11
N ASN A 129 8.95 -40.62 -3.46
CA ASN A 129 9.19 -39.26 -3.95
C ASN A 129 9.99 -39.24 -5.25
N GLU A 130 10.97 -40.11 -5.41
CA GLU A 130 11.72 -40.25 -6.65
C GLU A 130 10.81 -40.73 -7.79
N LEU A 131 9.97 -41.74 -7.54
CA LEU A 131 8.97 -42.21 -8.49
C LEU A 131 8.00 -41.09 -8.90
N LEU A 132 7.51 -40.28 -7.94
CA LEU A 132 6.67 -39.11 -8.24
C LEU A 132 7.41 -38.08 -9.08
N ARG A 133 8.67 -37.78 -8.76
CA ARG A 133 9.50 -36.86 -9.57
C ARG A 133 9.73 -37.38 -10.98
N HIS A 134 9.94 -38.69 -11.15
CA HIS A 134 10.07 -39.30 -12.47
C HIS A 134 8.75 -39.29 -13.24
N SER A 135 7.62 -39.56 -12.57
CA SER A 135 6.28 -39.45 -13.13
C SER A 135 5.99 -38.04 -13.63
N HIS A 136 6.32 -37.01 -12.84
CA HIS A 136 6.14 -35.60 -13.25
C HIS A 136 7.10 -35.15 -14.35
N ARG A 137 8.26 -35.80 -14.51
CA ARG A 137 9.17 -35.57 -15.64
C ARG A 137 8.77 -36.33 -16.90
N SER A 138 7.76 -37.21 -16.81
CA SER A 138 7.24 -37.97 -17.95
C SER A 138 6.83 -37.01 -19.07
N PRO A 139 7.12 -37.36 -20.34
CA PRO A 139 6.75 -36.53 -21.49
C PRO A 139 5.24 -36.26 -21.55
N LYS A 140 4.40 -37.15 -20.98
CA LYS A 140 2.94 -36.93 -20.88
C LYS A 140 2.59 -35.73 -19.98
N MET A 141 3.25 -35.59 -18.82
CA MET A 141 3.00 -34.47 -17.90
C MET A 141 3.55 -33.15 -18.46
N LYS A 142 4.68 -33.20 -19.17
CA LYS A 142 5.20 -32.05 -19.91
C LYS A 142 4.24 -31.61 -21.02
N GLY A 143 3.74 -32.57 -21.82
CA GLY A 143 2.72 -32.30 -22.84
C GLY A 143 1.47 -31.65 -22.25
N LEU A 144 0.96 -32.14 -21.13
CA LEU A 144 -0.17 -31.52 -20.42
C LEU A 144 0.15 -30.11 -19.91
N ALA A 145 1.37 -29.86 -19.44
CA ALA A 145 1.79 -28.52 -19.00
C ALA A 145 1.89 -27.56 -20.20
N ASP A 146 2.40 -28.03 -21.33
CA ASP A 146 2.47 -27.26 -22.57
C ASP A 146 1.08 -26.99 -23.14
N GLU A 147 0.17 -27.97 -23.12
CA GLU A 147 -1.25 -27.81 -23.48
C GLU A 147 -1.95 -26.80 -22.54
N GLN A 148 -1.70 -26.87 -21.23
CA GLN A 148 -2.24 -25.90 -20.29
C GLN A 148 -1.73 -24.49 -20.57
N LEU A 149 -0.45 -24.34 -20.94
CA LEU A 149 0.11 -23.06 -21.32
C LEU A 149 -0.54 -22.52 -22.60
N GLN A 150 -0.71 -23.37 -23.62
CA GLN A 150 -1.39 -23.01 -24.87
C GLN A 150 -2.82 -22.53 -24.61
N LEU A 151 -3.61 -23.29 -23.83
CA LEU A 151 -4.98 -22.91 -23.46
C LEU A 151 -5.04 -21.59 -22.70
N LYS A 152 -4.06 -21.31 -21.82
CA LYS A 152 -3.96 -20.01 -21.15
C LYS A 152 -3.70 -18.87 -22.13
N THR A 153 -2.77 -19.06 -23.07
CA THR A 153 -2.48 -18.05 -24.09
C THR A 153 -3.67 -17.79 -25.01
N GLU A 154 -4.42 -18.83 -25.39
CA GLU A 154 -5.64 -18.70 -26.17
C GLU A 154 -6.73 -17.95 -25.40
N LEU A 155 -6.90 -18.24 -24.11
CA LEU A 155 -7.83 -17.53 -23.23
C LEU A 155 -7.47 -16.03 -23.14
N GLU A 156 -6.19 -15.71 -22.95
CA GLU A 156 -5.71 -14.32 -22.89
C GLU A 156 -5.98 -13.57 -24.19
N GLN A 157 -5.74 -14.21 -25.35
CA GLN A 157 -6.06 -13.64 -26.66
C GLN A 157 -7.57 -13.40 -26.83
N ALA A 158 -8.40 -14.38 -26.44
CA ALA A 158 -9.86 -14.24 -26.52
C ALA A 158 -10.37 -13.09 -25.63
N LEU A 159 -9.81 -12.92 -24.43
CA LEU A 159 -10.13 -11.82 -23.53
C LEU A 159 -9.71 -10.45 -24.10
N GLN A 160 -8.53 -10.37 -24.72
CA GLN A 160 -8.08 -9.14 -25.39
C GLN A 160 -9.04 -8.75 -26.52
N MET A 161 -9.40 -9.70 -27.39
CA MET A 161 -10.37 -9.48 -28.47
C MET A 161 -11.75 -9.02 -27.94
N LEU A 162 -12.19 -9.58 -26.81
CA LEU A 162 -13.45 -9.18 -26.18
C LEU A 162 -13.38 -7.75 -25.64
N HIS A 163 -12.29 -7.37 -24.96
CA HIS A 163 -12.09 -6.00 -24.48
C HIS A 163 -12.01 -4.98 -25.64
N GLU A 164 -11.34 -5.33 -26.73
CA GLU A 164 -11.29 -4.48 -27.93
C GLU A 164 -12.69 -4.28 -28.51
N ARG A 165 -13.49 -5.35 -28.63
CA ARG A 165 -14.88 -5.26 -29.08
C ARG A 165 -15.73 -4.39 -28.16
N GLN A 166 -15.63 -4.56 -26.84
CA GLN A 166 -16.35 -3.72 -25.88
C GLN A 166 -15.95 -2.24 -26.00
N ARG A 167 -14.66 -1.95 -26.23
CA ARG A 167 -14.19 -0.58 -26.46
C ARG A 167 -14.75 0.02 -27.74
N LEU A 168 -14.80 -0.76 -28.82
CA LEU A 168 -15.41 -0.33 -30.09
C LEU A 168 -16.90 -0.09 -29.92
N GLU A 169 -17.61 -0.96 -29.20
CA GLU A 169 -19.03 -0.79 -28.89
C GLU A 169 -19.29 0.50 -28.11
N GLN A 170 -18.48 0.78 -27.08
CA GLN A 170 -18.58 2.05 -26.34
C GLN A 170 -18.31 3.28 -27.21
N SER A 171 -17.34 3.20 -28.13
CA SER A 171 -17.08 4.28 -29.09
C SER A 171 -18.29 4.52 -29.99
N LEU A 172 -18.86 3.45 -30.54
CA LEU A 172 -20.05 3.54 -31.40
C LEU A 172 -21.26 4.09 -30.64
N LEU A 173 -21.46 3.72 -29.37
CA LEU A 173 -22.52 4.29 -28.54
C LEU A 173 -22.31 5.79 -28.30
N ASN A 174 -21.07 6.24 -28.09
CA ASN A 174 -20.76 7.66 -27.98
C ASN A 174 -21.03 8.41 -29.30
N ASP A 175 -20.72 7.80 -30.43
CA ASP A 175 -20.99 8.38 -31.75
C ASP A 175 -22.50 8.48 -32.02
N VAL A 176 -23.27 7.43 -31.69
CA VAL A 176 -24.74 7.41 -31.82
C VAL A 176 -25.37 8.49 -30.95
N THR A 177 -25.01 8.57 -29.67
CA THR A 177 -25.54 9.61 -28.76
C THR A 177 -25.14 11.03 -29.21
N GLY A 178 -23.94 11.20 -29.77
CA GLY A 178 -23.51 12.44 -30.40
C GLY A 178 -24.38 12.81 -31.60
N LEU A 179 -24.65 11.86 -32.50
CA LEU A 179 -25.53 12.05 -33.65
C LEU A 179 -26.98 12.33 -33.24
N GLU A 180 -27.50 11.65 -32.22
CA GLU A 180 -28.83 11.90 -31.66
C GLU A 180 -28.96 13.33 -31.13
N SER A 181 -27.95 13.82 -30.39
CA SER A 181 -27.94 15.20 -29.89
C SER A 181 -27.89 16.23 -31.03
N SER A 182 -27.11 15.95 -32.08
CA SER A 182 -27.03 16.80 -33.27
C SER A 182 -28.35 16.84 -34.03
N LEU A 183 -29.01 15.68 -34.17
CA LEU A 183 -30.33 15.55 -34.79
C LEU A 183 -31.39 16.31 -33.99
N GLN A 184 -31.36 16.23 -32.66
CA GLN A 184 -32.28 16.98 -31.79
C GLN A 184 -32.07 18.49 -31.95
N ASN A 185 -30.82 18.96 -32.03
CA ASN A 185 -30.51 20.37 -32.28
C ASN A 185 -31.05 20.81 -33.64
N LEU A 186 -30.78 20.06 -34.71
CA LEU A 186 -31.31 20.33 -36.06
C LEU A 186 -32.84 20.34 -36.11
N GLN A 187 -33.51 19.45 -35.36
CA GLN A 187 -34.97 19.46 -35.24
C GLN A 187 -35.47 20.74 -34.56
N SER A 188 -34.79 21.19 -33.49
CA SER A 188 -35.13 22.44 -32.81
C SER A 188 -34.91 23.66 -33.72
N GLU A 189 -33.80 23.70 -34.46
CA GLU A 189 -33.51 24.75 -35.44
C GLU A 189 -34.58 24.77 -36.53
N ASN A 190 -34.92 23.61 -37.10
CA ASN A 190 -35.98 23.51 -38.10
C ASN A 190 -37.34 23.99 -37.56
N SER A 191 -37.70 23.66 -36.32
CA SER A 191 -38.92 24.20 -35.71
C SER A 191 -38.89 25.73 -35.59
N THR A 192 -37.76 26.32 -35.18
CA THR A 192 -37.65 27.78 -35.10
C THR A 192 -37.72 28.44 -36.48
N VAL A 193 -37.11 27.84 -37.49
CA VAL A 193 -37.18 28.34 -38.88
C VAL A 193 -38.61 28.25 -39.41
N MET A 194 -39.32 27.15 -39.15
CA MET A 194 -40.73 27.03 -39.54
C MET A 194 -41.61 28.07 -38.84
N GLU A 195 -41.38 28.36 -37.57
CA GLU A 195 -42.08 29.44 -36.85
C GLU A 195 -41.77 30.81 -37.47
N CYS A 196 -40.50 31.08 -37.81
CA CYS A 196 -40.11 32.32 -38.48
C CYS A 196 -40.74 32.47 -39.87
N LEU A 197 -40.83 31.37 -40.63
CA LEU A 197 -41.49 31.36 -41.94
C LEU A 197 -42.98 31.68 -41.82
N LYS A 198 -43.69 31.09 -40.86
CA LYS A 198 -45.10 31.39 -40.59
C LYS A 198 -45.31 32.87 -40.27
N LEU A 199 -44.47 33.44 -39.40
CA LEU A 199 -44.53 34.86 -39.08
C LEU A 199 -44.27 35.75 -40.30
N LEU A 200 -43.34 35.35 -41.17
CA LEU A 200 -43.04 36.08 -42.40
C LEU A 200 -44.19 35.98 -43.41
N GLU A 201 -44.81 34.81 -43.56
CA GLU A 201 -46.02 34.62 -44.37
C GLU A 201 -47.16 35.53 -43.89
N GLU A 202 -47.40 35.58 -42.57
CA GLU A 202 -48.39 36.48 -41.98
C GLU A 202 -48.08 37.97 -42.27
N GLN A 203 -46.80 38.37 -42.20
CA GLN A 203 -46.38 39.73 -42.54
C GLN A 203 -46.58 40.04 -44.04
N VAL A 204 -46.29 39.09 -44.92
CA VAL A 204 -46.52 39.24 -46.36
C VAL A 204 -48.00 39.40 -46.64
N ASP A 205 -48.87 38.61 -46.00
CA ASP A 205 -50.33 38.72 -46.13
C ASP A 205 -50.84 40.09 -45.68
N ILE A 206 -50.34 40.61 -44.56
CA ILE A 206 -50.67 41.96 -44.08
C ILE A 206 -50.22 43.01 -45.10
N ALA A 207 -48.96 42.94 -45.56
CA ALA A 207 -48.40 43.89 -46.52
C ALA A 207 -49.15 43.86 -47.87
N CYS A 208 -49.58 42.70 -48.35
CA CYS A 208 -50.41 42.55 -49.54
C CYS A 208 -51.77 43.25 -49.36
N LYS A 209 -52.46 43.03 -48.24
CA LYS A 209 -53.73 43.71 -47.92
C LYS A 209 -53.55 45.23 -47.86
N GLU A 210 -52.50 45.71 -47.20
CA GLU A 210 -52.18 47.14 -47.15
C GLU A 210 -51.90 47.71 -48.54
N ALA A 211 -51.13 47.01 -49.38
CA ALA A 211 -50.84 47.42 -50.75
C ALA A 211 -52.11 47.49 -51.62
N GLU A 212 -53.03 46.53 -51.47
CA GLU A 212 -54.34 46.56 -52.13
C GLU A 212 -55.18 47.76 -51.70
N GLU A 213 -55.25 48.04 -50.40
CA GLU A 213 -55.94 49.23 -49.86
C GLU A 213 -55.34 50.54 -50.40
N GLN A 214 -54.01 50.65 -50.43
CA GLN A 214 -53.33 51.83 -50.98
C GLN A 214 -53.56 51.96 -52.49
N ASN A 215 -53.56 50.86 -53.24
CA ASN A 215 -53.88 50.88 -54.67
C ASN A 215 -55.32 51.34 -54.92
N LEU A 216 -56.28 50.90 -54.10
CA LEU A 216 -57.66 51.40 -54.16
C LEU A 216 -57.74 52.90 -53.85
N LYS A 217 -57.05 53.39 -52.82
CA LYS A 217 -56.95 54.82 -52.50
C LYS A 217 -56.34 55.61 -53.66
N TYR A 218 -55.23 55.12 -54.23
CA TYR A 218 -54.57 55.71 -55.39
C TYR A 218 -55.50 55.77 -56.62
N LYS A 219 -56.18 54.68 -56.96
CA LYS A 219 -57.16 54.65 -58.07
C LYS A 219 -58.27 55.68 -57.87
N ARG A 220 -58.80 55.82 -56.64
CA ARG A 220 -59.80 56.84 -56.31
C ARG A 220 -59.25 58.26 -56.47
N ALA A 221 -58.07 58.53 -55.92
CA ALA A 221 -57.41 59.84 -56.03
C ALA A 221 -57.08 60.18 -57.48
N LYS A 222 -56.56 59.22 -58.26
CA LYS A 222 -56.30 59.37 -59.70
C LYS A 222 -57.59 59.67 -60.46
N ALA A 223 -58.68 58.97 -60.16
CA ALA A 223 -59.98 59.24 -60.79
C ALA A 223 -60.49 60.66 -60.46
N GLN A 224 -60.31 61.13 -59.23
CA GLN A 224 -60.64 62.50 -58.84
C GLN A 224 -59.75 63.53 -59.56
N LEU A 225 -58.43 63.30 -59.61
CA LEU A 225 -57.51 64.15 -60.37
C LEU A 225 -57.86 64.20 -61.86
N CYS A 226 -58.22 63.07 -62.48
CA CYS A 226 -58.67 63.06 -63.86
C CYS A 226 -59.99 63.82 -64.08
N ARG A 227 -60.91 63.83 -63.10
CA ARG A 227 -62.13 64.65 -63.16
C ARG A 227 -61.79 66.14 -63.07
N LEU A 228 -61.00 66.53 -62.07
CA LEU A 228 -60.53 67.90 -61.90
C LEU A 228 -59.73 68.38 -63.12
N ALA A 229 -58.85 67.56 -63.68
CA ALA A 229 -58.09 67.88 -64.89
C ALA A 229 -59.02 68.09 -66.11
N LYS A 230 -60.09 67.30 -66.24
CA LYS A 230 -61.12 67.52 -67.27
C LYS A 230 -61.93 68.79 -67.02
N GLU A 231 -62.30 69.08 -65.78
CA GLU A 231 -62.99 70.32 -65.40
C GLU A 231 -62.13 71.56 -65.69
N ILE A 232 -60.84 71.53 -65.33
CA ILE A 232 -59.88 72.59 -65.64
C ILE A 232 -59.71 72.72 -67.16
N LYS A 233 -59.58 71.63 -67.91
CA LYS A 233 -59.49 71.66 -69.38
C LYS A 233 -60.77 72.21 -70.03
N ASN A 234 -61.94 71.92 -69.48
CA ASN A 234 -63.21 72.42 -70.02
C ASN A 234 -63.49 73.89 -69.66
N SER A 235 -62.98 74.37 -68.52
CA SER A 235 -63.15 75.77 -68.07
C SER A 235 -62.09 76.72 -68.63
N HIS A 236 -60.86 76.24 -68.81
CA HIS A 236 -59.70 77.05 -69.18
C HIS A 236 -58.87 76.44 -70.33
N GLY A 237 -59.44 75.57 -71.16
CA GLY A 237 -58.69 74.77 -72.16
C GLY A 237 -57.71 75.55 -73.03
N ASP A 238 -58.12 76.73 -73.53
CA ASP A 238 -57.26 77.57 -74.36
C ASP A 238 -56.18 78.33 -73.56
N GLU A 239 -56.43 78.68 -72.29
CA GLU A 239 -55.43 79.24 -71.36
C GLU A 239 -54.47 78.16 -70.87
N LEU A 240 -54.96 76.94 -70.63
CA LEU A 240 -54.18 75.82 -70.13
C LEU A 240 -53.26 75.25 -71.21
N GLU A 241 -53.67 75.25 -72.48
CA GLU A 241 -52.76 74.92 -73.59
C GLU A 241 -51.66 75.96 -73.77
N LYS A 242 -51.94 77.24 -73.51
CA LYS A 242 -50.89 78.29 -73.48
C LYS A 242 -49.95 78.07 -72.30
N ILE A 243 -50.47 77.84 -71.09
CA ILE A 243 -49.66 77.58 -69.90
C ILE A 243 -48.84 76.28 -70.04
N ASN A 244 -49.41 75.21 -70.61
CA ASN A 244 -48.65 73.98 -70.86
C ASN A 244 -47.57 74.19 -71.90
N LYS A 245 -47.83 74.92 -72.99
CA LYS A 245 -46.78 75.28 -73.96
C LYS A 245 -45.72 76.18 -73.33
N GLU A 246 -46.10 77.13 -72.49
CA GLU A 246 -45.17 77.98 -71.74
C GLU A 246 -44.35 77.16 -70.73
N MET A 247 -44.96 76.17 -70.07
CA MET A 247 -44.30 75.27 -69.12
C MET A 247 -43.38 74.28 -69.85
N GLU A 248 -43.78 73.71 -70.97
CA GLU A 248 -42.92 72.89 -71.85
C GLU A 248 -41.76 73.72 -72.40
N LEU A 249 -42.00 74.97 -72.81
CA LEU A 249 -40.94 75.91 -73.22
C LEU A 249 -40.03 76.29 -72.04
N ALA A 250 -40.55 76.40 -70.83
CA ALA A 250 -39.78 76.65 -69.61
C ALA A 250 -38.93 75.43 -69.23
N GLU A 251 -39.48 74.21 -69.27
CA GLU A 251 -38.76 72.95 -69.05
C GLU A 251 -37.68 72.75 -70.13
N PHE A 252 -37.99 73.07 -71.39
CA PHE A 252 -37.00 73.05 -72.47
C PHE A 252 -35.92 74.12 -72.26
N GLY A 253 -36.30 75.29 -71.76
CA GLY A 253 -35.38 76.37 -71.37
C GLY A 253 -34.47 75.98 -70.19
N GLU A 254 -35.01 75.33 -69.16
CA GLU A 254 -34.27 74.84 -68.00
C GLU A 254 -33.33 73.69 -68.38
N THR A 255 -33.81 72.70 -69.15
CA THR A 255 -32.96 71.61 -69.64
C THR A 255 -31.85 72.09 -70.58
N ALA A 256 -32.13 73.07 -71.45
CA ALA A 256 -31.11 73.72 -72.28
C ALA A 256 -30.11 74.51 -71.43
N SER A 257 -30.58 75.22 -70.39
CA SER A 257 -29.72 75.96 -69.47
C SER A 257 -28.84 75.03 -68.63
N ASP A 258 -29.39 73.91 -68.13
CA ASP A 258 -28.67 72.86 -67.40
C ASP A 258 -27.64 72.16 -68.28
N ALA A 259 -27.96 71.89 -69.54
CA ALA A 259 -27.02 71.33 -70.51
C ALA A 259 -25.87 72.31 -70.80
N LEU A 260 -26.18 73.59 -71.01
CA LEU A 260 -25.17 74.64 -71.20
C LEU A 260 -24.32 74.86 -69.94
N TYR A 261 -24.90 74.74 -68.75
CA TYR A 261 -24.17 74.80 -67.48
C TYR A 261 -23.20 73.62 -67.33
N LYS A 262 -23.66 72.40 -67.62
CA LYS A 262 -22.80 71.20 -67.63
C LYS A 262 -21.68 71.31 -68.67
N LEU A 263 -21.96 71.91 -69.83
CA LEU A 263 -20.95 72.13 -70.88
C LEU A 263 -19.89 73.16 -70.43
N LYS A 264 -20.32 74.21 -69.71
CA LYS A 264 -19.42 75.20 -69.10
C LYS A 264 -18.57 74.60 -67.98
N THR A 265 -19.14 73.76 -67.11
CA THR A 265 -18.37 73.08 -66.06
C THR A 265 -17.33 72.15 -66.68
N LEU A 266 -17.68 71.41 -67.74
CA LEU A 266 -16.73 70.59 -68.49
C LEU A 266 -15.60 71.42 -69.13
N ALA A 267 -15.91 72.60 -69.67
CA ALA A 267 -14.89 73.51 -70.21
C ALA A 267 -13.92 74.02 -69.12
N SER A 268 -14.41 74.23 -67.89
CA SER A 268 -13.56 74.61 -66.75
C SER A 268 -12.76 73.46 -66.15
N GLU A 269 -13.27 72.22 -66.23
CA GLU A 269 -12.59 71.02 -65.72
C GLU A 269 -11.49 70.51 -66.68
N PHE A 270 -11.61 70.78 -67.98
CA PHE A 270 -10.67 70.32 -69.02
C PHE A 270 -10.13 71.48 -69.88
N PRO A 271 -9.05 72.18 -69.45
CA PRO A 271 -8.55 73.39 -70.14
C PRO A 271 -8.00 73.13 -71.56
N ASP A 272 -7.61 71.90 -71.88
CA ASP A 272 -7.13 71.51 -73.22
C ASP A 272 -8.25 71.49 -74.27
N TYR A 273 -9.49 71.21 -73.84
CA TYR A 273 -10.69 71.20 -74.69
C TYR A 273 -11.59 72.42 -74.46
N GLY A 274 -11.36 73.17 -73.37
CA GLY A 274 -12.14 74.36 -73.01
C GLY A 274 -12.20 75.40 -74.14
N LYS A 275 -11.07 75.67 -74.81
CA LYS A 275 -11.03 76.61 -75.95
C LYS A 275 -11.90 76.17 -77.13
N ILE A 276 -11.94 74.87 -77.43
CA ILE A 276 -12.76 74.30 -78.53
C ILE A 276 -14.25 74.39 -78.19
N ILE A 277 -14.60 74.15 -76.92
CA ILE A 277 -15.98 74.24 -76.43
C ILE A 277 -16.45 75.70 -76.41
N GLU A 278 -15.62 76.63 -75.95
CA GLU A 278 -15.91 78.07 -75.96
C GLU A 278 -16.01 78.61 -77.40
N ASP A 279 -15.11 78.25 -78.30
CA ASP A 279 -15.16 78.63 -79.72
C ASP A 279 -16.43 78.08 -80.41
N GLY A 280 -16.85 76.85 -80.09
CA GLY A 280 -18.08 76.25 -80.60
C GLY A 280 -19.35 76.96 -80.11
N ILE A 281 -19.36 77.40 -78.86
CA ILE A 281 -20.47 78.19 -78.29
C ILE A 281 -20.53 79.58 -78.94
N VAL A 282 -19.36 80.22 -79.15
CA VAL A 282 -19.25 81.53 -79.81
C VAL A 282 -19.65 81.45 -81.28
N GLN A 283 -19.24 80.41 -82.02
CA GLN A 283 -19.64 80.18 -83.42
C GLN A 283 -21.15 79.94 -83.57
N ALA A 284 -21.79 79.31 -82.58
CA ALA A 284 -23.23 79.11 -82.57
C ALA A 284 -24.03 80.38 -82.19
N GLY A 285 -23.35 81.46 -81.78
CA GLY A 285 -24.00 82.72 -81.36
C GLY A 285 -24.80 82.62 -80.06
N ILE A 286 -24.56 81.59 -79.24
CA ILE A 286 -25.33 81.30 -78.02
C ILE A 286 -24.59 81.91 -76.83
N THR A 287 -25.23 82.85 -76.13
CA THR A 287 -24.65 83.44 -74.92
C THR A 287 -24.80 82.48 -73.73
N VAL A 288 -23.69 82.06 -73.13
CA VAL A 288 -23.72 81.26 -71.89
C VAL A 288 -24.29 82.12 -70.76
N PRO A 289 -25.36 81.70 -70.06
CA PRO A 289 -25.89 82.46 -68.95
C PRO A 289 -24.83 82.64 -67.84
N TYR A 290 -24.54 83.89 -67.49
CA TYR A 290 -23.57 84.28 -66.47
C TYR A 290 -24.27 84.45 -65.11
N ALA A 291 -24.86 83.38 -64.60
CA ALA A 291 -25.22 83.19 -63.20
C ALA A 291 -26.05 81.91 -63.08
N ALA A 292 -25.88 81.20 -61.96
CA ALA A 292 -26.77 80.12 -61.58
C ALA A 292 -28.21 80.65 -61.54
N SER A 293 -29.06 80.20 -62.46
CA SER A 293 -30.50 80.34 -62.29
C SER A 293 -30.88 79.44 -61.13
N SER A 294 -31.04 80.08 -59.97
CA SER A 294 -31.66 79.54 -58.77
C SER A 294 -33.02 78.94 -59.13
N VAL A 295 -33.07 77.62 -59.37
CA VAL A 295 -34.35 76.92 -59.48
C VAL A 295 -34.98 76.90 -58.09
N ARG A 296 -36.14 77.53 -58.05
CA ARG A 296 -37.06 77.66 -56.93
C ARG A 296 -37.24 76.31 -56.23
N SER A 297 -36.94 76.30 -54.95
CA SER A 297 -37.32 75.27 -53.99
C SER A 297 -38.85 75.15 -53.90
N GLY A 298 -39.41 74.22 -54.68
CA GLY A 298 -40.76 73.67 -54.53
C GLY A 298 -40.67 72.21 -54.10
N ARG A 299 -40.15 71.93 -52.90
CA ARG A 299 -40.18 70.59 -52.29
C ARG A 299 -41.12 70.60 -51.08
N SER A 300 -42.40 70.40 -51.36
CA SER A 300 -43.30 69.73 -50.43
C SER A 300 -43.02 68.23 -50.55
N SER A 301 -42.29 67.67 -49.59
CA SER A 301 -42.24 66.22 -49.40
C SER A 301 -42.29 65.91 -47.92
N VAL A 302 -43.51 65.54 -47.51
CA VAL A 302 -43.87 64.41 -46.64
C VAL A 302 -42.98 64.12 -45.43
N ALA A 303 -43.64 64.23 -44.28
CA ALA A 303 -43.27 63.66 -43.00
C ALA A 303 -42.61 62.28 -43.13
N SER A 304 -41.32 62.22 -42.86
CA SER A 304 -40.61 61.02 -42.43
C SER A 304 -41.02 60.70 -41.00
N MET A 305 -42.05 59.86 -40.84
CA MET A 305 -42.24 59.07 -39.61
C MET A 305 -41.33 57.85 -39.69
N SER A 306 -40.05 58.00 -39.34
CA SER A 306 -39.19 56.86 -39.03
C SER A 306 -39.17 56.68 -37.51
N SER A 307 -39.92 55.67 -37.08
CA SER A 307 -39.58 54.70 -36.02
C SER A 307 -38.73 55.20 -34.84
N ARG A 308 -39.44 55.30 -33.71
CA ARG A 308 -38.90 55.15 -32.36
C ARG A 308 -37.95 53.94 -32.25
N PRO A 309 -36.79 54.09 -31.60
CA PRO A 309 -36.07 52.99 -30.98
C PRO A 309 -36.58 52.81 -29.55
N SER A 310 -37.02 51.60 -29.22
CA SER A 310 -37.41 51.14 -27.87
C SER A 310 -37.52 49.62 -28.02
N SER A 311 -36.89 48.74 -27.25
CA SER A 311 -36.05 48.86 -26.08
C SER A 311 -35.24 47.56 -26.03
N ARG A 312 -33.90 47.61 -25.98
CA ARG A 312 -33.11 46.45 -25.54
C ARG A 312 -32.72 46.70 -24.09
N SER A 313 -33.16 45.76 -23.28
CA SER A 313 -33.24 45.75 -21.83
C SER A 313 -31.89 45.90 -21.13
N LEU A 314 -31.93 46.67 -20.04
CA LEU A 314 -30.95 46.69 -18.98
C LEU A 314 -31.31 45.62 -17.93
N MET A 315 -30.33 44.75 -17.66
CA MET A 315 -29.91 44.26 -16.32
C MET A 315 -30.78 43.17 -15.61
N PRO A 316 -30.28 42.46 -14.57
CA PRO A 316 -28.97 42.54 -13.89
C PRO A 316 -28.23 41.20 -13.64
N ARG A 317 -26.98 41.35 -13.18
CA ARG A 317 -26.17 40.39 -12.42
C ARG A 317 -26.68 40.23 -10.97
N ARG A 318 -26.56 39.01 -10.41
CA ARG A 318 -26.10 38.62 -9.04
C ARG A 318 -26.68 37.23 -8.73
N ALA A 319 -26.13 36.36 -7.90
CA ALA A 319 -24.81 36.10 -7.32
C ALA A 319 -25.02 34.92 -6.33
N LEU A 320 -23.96 34.15 -6.08
CA LEU A 320 -23.66 33.42 -4.82
C LEU A 320 -24.56 32.23 -4.45
N SER A 321 -24.01 31.02 -4.54
CA SER A 321 -23.52 30.21 -3.39
C SER A 321 -24.40 28.96 -3.29
N SER A 322 -23.99 27.76 -2.91
CA SER A 322 -22.88 27.35 -2.05
C SER A 322 -22.62 25.84 -2.21
N SER A 323 -21.37 25.44 -1.99
CA SER A 323 -20.99 24.34 -1.08
C SER A 323 -21.62 22.95 -1.25
N GLY A 324 -20.76 21.97 -1.55
CA GLY A 324 -20.70 20.76 -0.72
C GLY A 324 -20.51 19.43 -1.46
N SER A 325 -19.32 18.85 -1.29
CA SER A 325 -19.00 17.42 -1.03
C SER A 325 -19.78 16.32 -1.79
N ALA A 326 -19.18 15.30 -2.41
CA ALA A 326 -18.05 14.50 -1.97
C ALA A 326 -17.57 13.50 -3.06
N ARG A 327 -16.27 13.16 -2.98
CA ARG A 327 -15.66 11.82 -3.09
C ARG A 327 -15.60 11.02 -4.43
N SER A 328 -14.37 10.53 -4.67
CA SER A 328 -13.96 9.25 -5.31
C SER A 328 -13.95 9.22 -6.85
N SER A 329 -12.94 8.76 -7.59
CA SER A 329 -11.89 7.75 -7.33
C SER A 329 -10.75 7.85 -8.36
N ARG A 330 -9.52 7.49 -7.94
CA ARG A 330 -8.40 6.83 -8.69
C ARG A 330 -7.03 7.47 -8.44
N SER A 331 -6.47 7.15 -7.26
CA SER A 331 -5.04 6.90 -7.10
C SER A 331 -4.86 5.41 -6.82
N GLY A 332 -3.85 4.81 -7.42
CA GLY A 332 -3.49 3.41 -7.19
C GLY A 332 -2.88 3.19 -5.80
N SER A 333 -3.24 2.06 -5.21
CA SER A 333 -2.49 1.30 -4.19
C SER A 333 -2.91 -0.16 -4.39
N VAL A 334 -2.08 -0.97 -5.04
CA VAL A 334 -1.13 -1.90 -4.40
C VAL A 334 -1.84 -2.83 -3.41
N LEU A 335 -1.80 -4.10 -3.81
CA LEU A 335 -2.18 -5.32 -3.10
C LEU A 335 -1.56 -5.37 -1.69
N ASN A 336 -2.34 -5.77 -0.70
CA ASN A 336 -1.85 -6.56 0.41
C ASN A 336 -2.93 -7.55 0.84
N LEU A 337 -2.71 -8.82 0.50
CA LEU A 337 -3.32 -9.97 1.14
C LEU A 337 -2.57 -10.20 2.44
N GLU A 338 -3.20 -9.94 3.58
CA GLU A 338 -2.78 -10.54 4.85
C GLU A 338 -3.78 -11.60 5.26
N PHE A 339 -3.28 -12.82 5.11
CA PHE A 339 -3.69 -14.04 5.80
C PHE A 339 -3.69 -13.76 7.31
N ASN A 340 -4.84 -13.86 7.96
CA ASN A 340 -4.87 -14.19 9.39
C ASN A 340 -5.40 -15.62 9.53
N SER A 341 -4.44 -16.53 9.45
CA SER A 341 -4.45 -17.79 10.17
C SER A 341 -4.19 -17.49 11.64
N GLU A 342 -5.22 -17.58 12.47
CA GLU A 342 -5.03 -17.98 13.86
C GLU A 342 -5.96 -19.15 14.15
N GLY A 343 -5.36 -20.33 14.10
CA GLY A 343 -5.85 -21.48 14.83
C GLY A 343 -5.37 -21.40 16.26
N SER A 344 -6.27 -21.66 17.20
CA SER A 344 -6.06 -22.47 18.39
C SER A 344 -7.41 -23.02 18.83
#